data_AF-A0A370DM52-F1
#
_entry.id   AF-A0A370DM52-F1
#
_cell.length_a   1.000
_cell.length_b   1.000
_cell.length_c   1.000
_cell.angle_alpha   90.00
_cell.angle_beta   90.00
_cell.angle_gamma   90.00
#
_symmetry.space_group_name_H-M   'P 1'
#
loop_
_entity.id
_entity.type
_entity.pdbx_description
1 polymer ?
#
loop_
_entity_poly.entity_id
_entity_poly.type
_entity_poly.pdbx_seq_one_letter_code
_entity_poly.pdbx_strand_id
1 'polypeptide(L)'
;TYNDAGATASDNFDGDITANISIVSNVNTNAVGNYSVTYNVSDATGNAASTVTRVVNVTTDVTVPVITLLGSTPVNIELGGTYND
;
A
#
# COMPACT_ATOMS: atom_id res chain seq x y z
N THR A 1 -6.45 0.89 0.75
CA THR A 1 -6.58 0.06 -0.47
C THR A 1 -5.19 -0.15 -1.05
N TYR A 2 -4.98 -1.24 -1.79
CA TYR A 2 -3.72 -1.50 -2.51
C TYR A 2 -3.91 -1.20 -3.99
N ASN A 3 -2.98 -0.44 -4.56
CA ASN A 3 -2.90 -0.19 -6.00
C ASN A 3 -1.60 -0.78 -6.53
N ASP A 4 -1.69 -1.68 -7.51
CA ASP A 4 -0.51 -2.30 -8.12
C ASP A 4 0.23 -1.28 -9.00
N ALA A 5 1.53 -1.11 -8.77
CA ALA A 5 2.40 -0.29 -9.63
C ALA A 5 2.74 -0.95 -10.98
N GLY A 6 2.30 -2.19 -11.21
CA GLY A 6 2.53 -2.95 -12.43
C GLY A 6 3.98 -3.46 -12.58
N ALA A 7 4.28 -3.94 -13.78
CA ALA A 7 5.59 -4.42 -14.23
C ALA A 7 5.76 -4.08 -15.72
N THR A 8 6.99 -4.15 -16.24
CA THR A 8 7.30 -4.02 -17.68
C THR A 8 8.02 -5.27 -18.17
N ALA A 9 7.94 -5.53 -19.47
CA ALA A 9 8.60 -6.68 -20.09
C ALA A 9 9.04 -6.34 -21.52
N SER A 10 10.25 -6.76 -21.86
CA SER A 10 10.81 -6.63 -23.20
C SER A 10 11.44 -7.92 -23.65
N ASP A 11 11.27 -8.26 -24.92
CA ASP A 11 11.91 -9.36 -25.61
C ASP A 11 12.81 -8.83 -26.74
N ASN A 12 13.87 -9.56 -27.09
CA ASN A 12 14.82 -9.13 -28.10
C ASN A 12 14.29 -9.19 -29.53
N PHE A 13 13.24 -9.98 -29.79
CA PHE A 13 12.59 -10.11 -31.09
C PHE A 13 11.23 -9.40 -31.11
N ASP A 14 10.40 -9.60 -30.08
CA ASP A 14 9.04 -9.02 -30.01
C ASP A 14 9.02 -7.57 -29.50
N GLY A 15 10.12 -7.07 -28.95
CA GLY A 15 10.21 -5.71 -28.42
C GLY A 15 9.48 -5.56 -27.08
N ASP A 16 8.76 -4.46 -26.88
CA ASP A 16 7.99 -4.24 -25.63
C ASP A 16 6.70 -5.08 -25.63
N ILE A 17 6.63 -6.04 -24.70
CA ILE A 17 5.50 -6.94 -24.50
C ILE A 17 4.82 -6.68 -23.15
N THR A 18 5.03 -5.52 -22.54
CA THR A 18 4.47 -5.12 -21.23
C THR A 18 2.96 -5.30 -21.16
N ALA A 19 2.24 -4.98 -22.23
CA ALA A 19 0.78 -5.11 -22.30
C ALA A 19 0.28 -6.57 -22.17
N ASN A 20 1.16 -7.54 -22.40
CA ASN A 20 0.84 -8.97 -22.36
C ASN A 20 1.11 -9.61 -20.99
N ILE A 21 1.61 -8.84 -20.02
CA ILE A 21 1.88 -9.36 -18.67
C ILE A 21 0.58 -9.83 -18.03
N SER A 22 0.56 -11.10 -17.66
CA SER A 22 -0.45 -11.67 -16.78
C SER A 22 -0.11 -11.38 -15.33
N ILE A 23 -1.09 -10.86 -14.58
CA ILE A 23 -0.95 -10.47 -13.19
C ILE A 23 -1.90 -11.32 -12.35
N VAL A 24 -1.36 -11.99 -11.33
CA VAL A 24 -2.15 -12.67 -10.30
C VAL A 24 -1.85 -12.03 -8.95
N SER A 25 -2.89 -11.55 -8.27
CA SER A 25 -2.78 -10.86 -6.98
C SER A 25 -3.75 -11.48 -5.97
N ASN A 26 -3.24 -11.74 -4.76
CA ASN A 26 -4.04 -12.20 -3.62
C ASN A 26 -4.02 -11.19 -2.45
N VAL A 27 -3.61 -9.95 -2.71
CA VAL A 27 -3.41 -8.94 -1.67
C VAL A 27 -4.72 -8.61 -0.96
N ASN A 28 -4.76 -8.83 0.35
CA ASN A 28 -5.87 -8.45 1.21
C ASN A 28 -5.43 -7.36 2.19
N THR A 29 -5.83 -6.11 1.95
CA THR A 29 -5.47 -4.98 2.84
C THR A 29 -6.24 -4.95 4.15
N ASN A 30 -7.20 -5.84 4.36
CA ASN A 30 -8.01 -5.91 5.57
C ASN A 30 -7.48 -6.92 6.59
N ALA A 31 -6.36 -7.60 6.29
CA ALA A 31 -5.74 -8.57 7.18
C ALA A 31 -4.23 -8.41 7.16
N VAL A 32 -3.61 -8.46 8.35
CA VAL A 32 -2.15 -8.46 8.51
C VAL A 32 -1.60 -9.74 7.90
N GLY A 33 -0.52 -9.63 7.12
CA GLY A 33 0.12 -10.77 6.50
C GLY A 33 1.01 -10.41 5.32
N ASN A 34 1.65 -11.43 4.79
CA ASN A 34 2.51 -11.33 3.62
C ASN A 34 1.72 -11.84 2.41
N TYR A 35 1.54 -10.97 1.43
CA TYR A 35 0.83 -11.24 0.20
C TYR A 35 1.78 -11.14 -0.99
N SER A 36 1.38 -11.74 -2.11
CA SER A 36 2.19 -11.78 -3.32
C SER A 36 1.40 -11.32 -4.53
N VAL A 37 2.06 -10.53 -5.38
CA VAL A 37 1.62 -10.29 -6.75
C VAL A 37 2.64 -10.95 -7.67
N THR A 38 2.19 -11.83 -8.55
CA THR A 38 3.05 -12.53 -9.51
C THR A 38 2.81 -12.04 -10.92
N TYR A 39 3.90 -11.79 -11.64
CA TYR A 39 3.91 -11.31 -13.01
C TYR A 39 4.59 -12.35 -13.90
N ASN A 40 3.94 -12.71 -15.00
CA ASN A 40 4.53 -13.55 -16.04
C ASN A 40 4.05 -13.08 -17.42
N VAL A 41 4.84 -13.35 -18.44
CA VAL A 41 4.50 -13.08 -19.84
C VAL A 41 5.19 -14.13 -20.70
N SER A 42 4.55 -14.48 -21.81
CA SER A 42 5.17 -15.28 -22.87
C SER A 42 5.39 -14.43 -24.11
N ASP A 43 6.48 -14.68 -24.81
CA ASP A 43 6.74 -14.12 -26.13
C ASP A 43 5.76 -14.68 -27.18
N ALA A 44 5.80 -14.17 -28.41
CA ALA A 44 4.87 -14.59 -29.47
C ALA A 44 5.04 -16.06 -29.89
N THR A 45 6.17 -16.68 -29.54
CA THR A 45 6.46 -18.10 -29.81
C THR A 45 6.11 -19.01 -28.62
N GLY A 46 5.65 -18.45 -27.51
CA GLY A 46 5.22 -19.17 -26.32
C GLY A 46 6.31 -19.39 -25.27
N ASN A 47 7.49 -18.77 -25.39
CA ASN A 47 8.52 -18.87 -24.35
C ASN A 47 8.12 -17.99 -23.15
N ALA A 48 7.90 -18.62 -22.00
CA ALA A 48 7.57 -17.91 -20.78
C ALA A 48 8.80 -17.26 -20.14
N ALA A 49 8.64 -16.03 -19.67
CA ALA A 49 9.61 -15.36 -18.82
C ALA A 49 9.74 -16.10 -17.47
N SER A 50 10.87 -15.86 -16.79
CA SER A 50 10.96 -16.20 -15.36
C SER A 50 9.97 -15.34 -14.58
N THR A 51 9.11 -15.98 -13.79
CA THR A 51 8.10 -15.27 -12.98
C THR A 51 8.77 -14.31 -12.00
N VAL A 52 8.27 -13.08 -11.98
CA VAL A 52 8.66 -12.06 -11.01
C VAL A 52 7.57 -11.94 -9.95
N THR A 53 7.98 -11.82 -8.69
CA THR A 53 7.04 -11.70 -7.56
C THR A 53 7.31 -10.42 -6.79
N ARG A 54 6.26 -9.62 -6.58
CA ARG A 54 6.24 -8.52 -5.61
C ARG A 54 5.64 -9.03 -4.31
N VAL A 55 6.36 -8.81 -3.21
CA VAL A 55 5.86 -9.07 -1.85
C VAL A 55 5.20 -7.81 -1.32
N VAL A 56 3.97 -7.93 -0.81
CA VAL A 56 3.21 -6.87 -0.15
C VAL A 56 3.00 -7.27 1.30
N ASN A 57 3.62 -6.54 2.23
CA ASN A 57 3.48 -6.78 3.66
C ASN A 57 2.41 -5.84 4.22
N VAL A 58 1.29 -6.39 4.67
CA VAL A 58 0.26 -5.64 5.40
C VAL A 58 0.58 -5.77 6.88
N THR A 59 0.89 -4.65 7.53
CA THR A 59 1.28 -4.60 8.95
C THR A 59 0.18 -4.00 9.81
N THR A 60 0.29 -4.20 11.12
CA THR A 60 -0.58 -3.52 12.09
C THR A 60 -0.37 -2.00 12.04
N ASP A 61 -1.43 -1.26 12.36
CA ASP A 61 -1.29 0.16 12.63
C ASP A 61 -0.45 0.38 13.91
N VAL A 62 0.62 1.17 13.77
CA VAL A 62 1.52 1.55 14.86
C VAL A 62 1.44 3.05 15.16
N THR A 63 0.56 3.77 14.44
CA THR A 63 0.36 5.21 14.64
C THR A 63 -0.52 5.43 15.87
N VAL A 64 0.05 6.10 16.87
CA VAL A 64 -0.68 6.48 18.07
C VAL A 64 -1.51 7.74 17.80
N PRO A 65 -2.71 7.87 18.39
CA PRO A 65 -3.45 9.12 18.30
C PRO A 65 -2.69 10.23 19.04
N VAL A 66 -2.76 11.45 18.52
CA VAL A 66 -2.19 12.64 19.17
C VAL A 66 -3.33 13.44 19.79
N ILE A 67 -3.26 13.65 21.10
CA ILE A 67 -4.16 14.57 21.81
C ILE A 67 -3.47 15.94 21.85
N THR A 68 -4.16 16.97 21.35
CA THR A 68 -3.74 18.36 21.49
C THR A 68 -4.75 19.06 22.39
N LEU A 69 -4.29 19.60 23.52
CA LEU A 69 -5.14 20.41 24.38
C LEU A 69 -5.45 21.73 23.65
N LEU A 70 -6.73 22.02 23.45
CA LEU A 70 -7.19 23.33 23.01
C LEU A 70 -7.43 24.20 24.24
N GLY A 71 -7.08 25.49 24.14
CA GLY A 71 -7.19 26.43 25.26
C GLY A 71 -5.97 26.46 26.18
N SER A 72 -6.04 27.33 27.18
CA SER A 72 -4.93 27.56 28.12
C SER A 72 -4.84 26.47 29.18
N THR A 73 -3.65 26.22 29.68
CA THR A 73 -3.42 25.39 30.88
C THR A 73 -2.28 25.96 31.73
N PRO A 74 -2.51 26.24 33.04
CA PRO A 74 -3.80 26.16 33.73
C PRO A 74 -4.76 27.27 33.28
N VAL A 75 -6.06 27.01 33.39
CA VAL A 75 -7.07 28.07 33.36
C VAL A 75 -7.21 28.61 34.78
N ASN A 76 -6.93 29.90 34.96
CA ASN A 76 -7.11 30.59 36.24
C ASN A 76 -8.45 31.33 36.23
N ILE A 77 -9.31 31.06 37.21
CA ILE A 77 -10.64 31.67 37.35
C ILE A 77 -10.76 32.23 38.76
N GLU A 78 -11.22 33.47 38.89
CA GLU A 78 -11.47 34.09 40.19
C GLU A 78 -12.69 33.46 40.90
N LEU A 79 -12.77 33.56 42.22
CA LEU A 79 -13.88 33.01 43.00
C LEU A 79 -15.23 33.59 42.53
N GLY A 80 -16.11 32.72 42.03
CA GLY A 80 -17.42 33.11 41.47
C GLY A 80 -17.39 33.44 39.96
N GLY A 81 -16.24 33.37 39.31
CA GLY A 81 -16.11 33.50 37.86
C GLY A 81 -16.71 32.31 37.10
N THR A 82 -17.08 32.55 35.85
CA THR A 82 -17.62 31.55 34.92
C THR A 82 -16.53 30.93 34.06
N TYR A 83 -16.51 29.60 33.95
CA TYR A 83 -15.74 28.86 32.95
C TYR A 83 -16.65 28.45 31.79
N ASN A 84 -16.17 28.55 30.56
CA ASN A 84 -16.82 27.91 29.41
C ASN A 84 -15.78 27.16 28.59
N ASP A 85 -16.07 25.89 28.29
CA ASP A 85 -15.26 24.98 27.48
C ASP A 85 -15.68 25.02 26.01
#